data_AF-A0A4Y2FQU1-F1
#
_entry.id   AF-A0A4Y2FQU1-F1
#
_cell.length_a   1.000
_cell.length_b   1.000
_cell.length_c   1.000
_cell.angle_alpha   90.00
_cell.angle_beta   90.00
_cell.angle_gamma   90.00
#
_symmetry.space_group_name_H-M   'P 1'
#
loop_
_entity.id
_entity.type
_entity.pdbx_description
1 polymer ?
#
loop_
_entity_poly.entity_id
_entity_poly.type
_entity_poly.pdbx_seq_one_letter_code
_entity_poly.pdbx_strand_id
1 'polypeptide(L)'
;MHFIYGLANGNDLETERLWRQRFPRRHVTDRKMFERLHRCMCETGSFVTNMHDTGRDMSVRTPQVVEDILQGVGDRPDISTREVSRAVNVPHSIVWRVLRDEGLHPYHVQKVQALIPADYVPRVEFARWFLQQLAAQPDFSTHVLFTDESTFTREGISNTHNLHVFF
;
A
#
# COMPACT_ATOMS: atom_id res chain seq x y z
N MET A 1 18.28 9.70 -30.16
CA MET A 1 19.03 10.96 -30.00
C MET A 1 20.52 10.70 -30.07
N HIS A 2 21.06 9.80 -29.24
CA HIS A 2 22.47 9.35 -29.28
C HIS A 2 22.99 8.96 -30.68
N PHE A 3 22.25 8.11 -31.42
CA PHE A 3 22.67 7.71 -32.78
C PHE A 3 22.76 8.86 -33.78
N ILE A 4 21.87 9.87 -33.68
CA ILE A 4 21.92 11.05 -34.56
C ILE A 4 23.12 11.93 -34.19
N TYR A 5 23.47 11.99 -32.91
CA TYR A 5 24.68 12.68 -32.45
C TYR A 5 25.96 12.00 -32.94
N GLY A 6 25.98 10.66 -32.97
CA GLY A 6 27.06 9.90 -33.59
C GLY A 6 27.16 10.13 -35.11
N LEU A 7 26.02 10.13 -35.82
CA LEU A 7 25.96 10.42 -37.26
C LEU A 7 26.43 11.83 -37.61
N ALA A 8 26.24 12.79 -36.70
CA ALA A 8 26.70 14.16 -36.83
C ALA A 8 28.15 14.37 -36.38
N ASN A 9 28.92 13.30 -36.13
CA ASN A 9 30.30 13.34 -35.62
C ASN A 9 30.47 14.19 -34.35
N GLY A 10 29.48 14.14 -33.45
CA GLY A 10 29.48 14.92 -32.21
C GLY A 10 29.20 16.42 -32.40
N ASN A 11 28.71 16.85 -33.56
CA ASN A 11 28.30 18.22 -33.79
C ASN A 11 26.84 18.44 -33.37
N ASP A 12 26.65 19.22 -32.32
CA ASP A 12 25.35 19.60 -31.77
C ASP A 12 24.38 20.24 -32.78
N LEU A 13 24.86 21.15 -33.65
CA LEU A 13 24.00 21.87 -34.61
C LEU A 13 23.52 20.94 -35.72
N GLU A 14 24.43 20.13 -36.25
CA GLU A 14 24.09 19.14 -37.27
C GLU A 14 23.19 18.04 -36.70
N THR A 15 23.43 17.64 -35.45
CA THR A 15 22.55 16.70 -34.73
C THR A 15 21.13 17.25 -34.65
N GLU A 16 20.97 18.51 -34.28
CA GLU A 16 19.66 19.15 -34.17
C GLU A 16 18.97 19.26 -35.54
N ARG A 17 19.70 19.66 -36.59
CA ARG A 17 19.18 19.73 -37.97
C ARG A 17 18.67 18.37 -38.43
N LEU A 18 19.49 17.33 -38.32
CA LEU A 18 19.14 15.95 -38.66
C LEU A 18 17.98 15.43 -37.81
N TRP A 19 17.94 15.79 -36.52
CA TRP A 19 16.87 15.40 -35.61
C TRP A 19 15.53 16.02 -36.02
N ARG A 20 15.49 17.33 -36.31
CA ARG A 20 14.27 18.02 -36.76
C ARG A 20 13.79 17.51 -38.13
N GLN A 21 14.71 17.22 -39.05
CA GLN A 21 14.37 16.65 -40.35
C GLN A 21 13.77 15.24 -40.22
N ARG A 22 14.34 14.40 -39.33
CA ARG A 22 13.89 13.03 -39.13
C ARG A 22 12.64 12.92 -38.26
N PHE A 23 12.45 13.84 -37.31
CA PHE A 23 11.32 13.86 -36.38
C PHE A 23 10.65 15.24 -36.30
N PRO A 24 9.94 15.69 -37.35
CA PRO A 24 9.39 17.05 -37.43
C PRO A 24 8.40 17.44 -36.33
N ARG A 25 7.76 16.45 -35.68
CA ARG A 25 6.77 16.66 -34.60
C ARG A 25 7.34 16.57 -33.19
N ARG A 26 8.65 16.34 -33.02
CA ARG A 26 9.29 16.20 -31.70
C ARG A 26 10.19 17.40 -31.43
N HIS A 27 9.80 18.21 -30.44
CA HIS A 27 10.61 19.33 -29.99
C HIS A 27 11.73 18.85 -29.06
N VAL A 28 12.94 19.39 -29.23
CA VAL A 28 14.05 19.22 -28.29
C VAL A 28 14.20 20.52 -27.52
N THR A 29 14.12 20.46 -26.19
CA THR A 29 14.11 21.66 -25.34
C THR A 29 15.48 22.32 -25.21
N ASP A 30 16.58 21.56 -25.29
CA ASP A 30 17.94 22.07 -25.20
C ASP A 30 18.90 21.24 -26.07
N ARG A 31 19.71 21.91 -26.88
CA ARG A 31 20.72 21.31 -27.74
C ARG A 31 21.77 20.51 -26.95
N LYS A 32 22.14 20.96 -25.75
CA LYS A 32 23.08 20.24 -24.86
C LYS A 32 22.54 18.90 -24.36
N MET A 33 21.25 18.61 -24.57
CA MET A 33 20.67 17.31 -24.26
C MET A 33 21.32 16.19 -25.09
N PHE A 34 21.68 16.45 -26.35
CA PHE A 34 22.31 15.44 -27.21
C PHE A 34 23.67 14.99 -26.68
N GLU A 35 24.52 15.96 -26.35
CA GLU A 35 25.82 15.74 -25.73
C GLU A 35 25.69 15.02 -24.39
N ARG A 36 24.77 15.48 -23.51
CA ARG A 36 24.53 14.84 -22.20
C ARG A 36 24.10 13.38 -22.33
N LEU A 37 23.13 13.10 -23.20
CA LEU A 37 22.70 11.73 -23.47
C LEU A 37 23.82 10.89 -24.08
N HIS A 38 24.63 11.47 -24.97
CA HIS A 38 25.74 10.74 -25.56
C HIS A 38 26.79 10.36 -24.53
N ARG A 39 27.16 11.31 -23.67
CA ARG A 39 28.04 11.10 -22.54
C ARG A 39 27.52 10.04 -21.57
N CYS A 40 26.25 10.11 -21.16
CA CYS A 40 25.66 9.07 -20.30
C CYS A 40 25.74 7.67 -20.93
N MET A 41 25.49 7.56 -22.25
CA MET A 41 25.61 6.27 -22.93
C MET A 41 27.06 5.76 -22.96
N CYS A 42 28.04 6.64 -23.18
CA CYS A 42 29.45 6.26 -23.28
C CYS A 42 30.12 6.00 -21.93
N GLU A 43 29.79 6.78 -20.90
CA GLU A 43 30.44 6.73 -19.59
C GLU A 43 29.77 5.72 -18.65
N THR A 44 28.43 5.73 -18.58
CA THR A 44 27.68 4.92 -17.61
C THR A 44 26.81 3.85 -18.26
N GLY A 45 26.59 3.90 -19.58
CA GLY A 45 25.68 2.98 -20.29
C GLY A 45 24.22 3.08 -19.85
N SER A 46 23.86 4.09 -19.06
CA SER A 46 22.56 4.23 -18.41
C SER A 46 22.07 5.67 -18.48
N PHE A 47 20.78 5.83 -18.80
CA PHE A 47 20.08 7.12 -18.77
C PHE A 47 19.36 7.38 -17.44
N VAL A 48 19.52 6.49 -16.46
CA VAL A 48 18.94 6.66 -15.12
C VAL A 48 19.72 7.75 -14.39
N THR A 49 19.03 8.81 -13.96
CA THR A 49 19.62 9.82 -13.10
C THR A 49 19.89 9.21 -11.73
N ASN A 50 21.09 9.40 -11.20
CA ASN A 50 21.46 8.94 -9.86
C ASN A 50 20.65 9.72 -8.82
N MET A 51 19.50 9.19 -8.41
CA MET A 51 18.58 9.83 -7.47
C MET A 51 19.00 9.63 -6.01
N HIS A 52 20.14 8.96 -5.76
CA HIS A 52 20.59 8.62 -4.40
C HIS A 52 20.74 9.82 -3.46
N ASP A 53 20.99 11.03 -4.01
CA ASP A 53 21.19 12.25 -3.22
C ASP A 53 20.08 13.31 -3.41
N THR A 54 19.00 12.98 -4.13
CA THR A 54 17.86 13.89 -4.34
C THR A 54 16.70 13.54 -3.40
N GLY A 55 16.97 13.68 -2.10
CA GLY A 55 15.99 13.54 -1.04
C GLY A 55 16.27 14.52 0.09
N ARG A 56 15.22 15.03 0.74
CA ARG A 56 15.39 15.78 1.98
C ARG A 56 15.87 14.81 3.05
N ASP A 57 17.04 15.08 3.63
CA ASP A 57 17.61 14.26 4.69
C ASP A 57 16.64 14.19 5.86
N MET A 58 16.16 12.98 6.17
CA MET A 58 15.14 12.75 7.19
C MET A 58 15.82 12.63 8.56
N SER A 59 16.36 13.74 9.08
CA SER A 59 17.03 13.83 10.39
C SER A 59 16.21 13.25 11.57
N VAL A 60 14.89 13.12 11.41
CA VAL A 60 13.96 12.61 12.45
C VAL A 60 13.87 11.08 12.46
N ARG A 61 14.24 10.39 11.37
CA ARG A 61 14.10 8.93 11.26
C ARG A 61 15.41 8.24 11.63
N THR A 62 15.86 8.46 12.85
CA THR A 62 16.99 7.70 13.40
C THR A 62 16.58 6.24 13.61
N PRO A 63 17.51 5.27 13.54
CA PRO A 63 17.20 3.87 13.83
C PRO A 63 16.52 3.68 15.19
N GLN A 64 16.89 4.48 16.19
CA GLN A 64 16.27 4.48 17.51
C GLN A 64 14.78 4.83 17.46
N VAL A 65 14.41 5.90 16.74
CA VAL A 65 13.00 6.32 16.62
C VAL A 65 12.17 5.25 15.91
N VAL A 66 12.75 4.57 14.91
CA VAL A 66 12.08 3.46 14.23
C VAL A 66 11.81 2.32 15.21
N GLU A 67 12.83 1.93 15.98
CA GLU A 67 12.70 0.88 17.00
C GLU A 67 11.65 1.24 18.06
N ASP A 68 11.67 2.46 18.58
CA ASP A 68 10.72 2.92 19.61
C ASP A 68 9.27 2.87 19.09
N ILE A 69 9.04 3.19 17.81
CA ILE A 69 7.73 3.09 17.16
C ILE A 69 7.30 1.63 17.03
N LEU A 70 8.20 0.74 16.57
CA LEU A 70 7.90 -0.67 16.35
C LEU A 70 7.67 -1.40 17.66
N GLN A 71 8.47 -1.11 18.68
CA GLN A 71 8.28 -1.65 20.02
C GLN A 71 6.92 -1.22 20.60
N GLY A 72 6.56 0.05 20.48
CA GLY A 72 5.26 0.56 20.97
C GLY A 72 4.06 -0.12 20.31
N VAL A 73 4.14 -0.41 19.00
CA VAL A 73 3.09 -1.14 18.28
C VAL A 73 3.15 -2.64 18.55
N GLY A 74 4.33 -3.22 18.75
CA GLY A 74 4.49 -4.63 19.13
C GLY A 74 3.91 -4.95 20.52
N ASP A 75 4.14 -4.06 21.49
CA ASP A 75 3.62 -4.20 22.86
C ASP A 75 2.09 -4.00 22.91
N ARG A 76 1.58 -3.06 22.11
CA ARG A 76 0.14 -2.75 22.01
C ARG A 76 -0.28 -2.58 20.56
N PRO A 77 -0.64 -3.68 19.87
CA PRO A 77 -1.06 -3.64 18.47
C PRO A 77 -2.32 -2.78 18.21
N ASP A 78 -3.12 -2.50 19.23
CA ASP A 78 -4.34 -1.68 19.15
C ASP A 78 -4.11 -0.17 19.37
N ILE A 79 -2.85 0.23 19.60
CA ILE A 79 -2.49 1.61 19.92
C ILE A 79 -2.75 2.55 18.74
N SER A 80 -3.29 3.74 19.02
CA SER A 80 -3.46 4.73 17.96
C SER A 80 -2.10 5.31 17.52
N THR A 81 -1.93 5.50 16.22
CA THR A 81 -0.71 6.15 15.66
C THR A 81 -0.45 7.55 16.24
N ARG A 82 -1.48 8.24 16.72
CA ARG A 82 -1.34 9.53 17.43
C ARG A 82 -0.79 9.37 18.84
N GLU A 83 -1.12 8.28 19.52
CA GLU A 83 -0.59 7.96 20.85
C GLU A 83 0.89 7.60 20.74
N VAL A 84 1.27 6.76 19.77
CA VAL A 84 2.68 6.46 19.45
C VAL A 84 3.47 7.74 19.11
N SER A 85 2.89 8.62 18.29
CA SER A 85 3.49 9.92 17.94
C SER A 85 3.79 10.78 19.16
N ARG A 86 2.90 10.80 20.16
CA ARG A 86 3.11 11.53 21.42
C ARG A 86 4.14 10.85 22.33
N ALA A 87 4.14 9.52 22.39
CA ALA A 87 5.06 8.76 23.21
C ALA A 87 6.52 8.90 22.72
N VAL A 88 6.74 8.80 21.41
CA VAL A 88 8.07 8.89 20.78
C VAL A 88 8.45 10.35 20.44
N ASN A 89 7.52 11.30 20.63
CA ASN A 89 7.69 12.73 20.32
C ASN A 89 8.11 13.00 18.86
N VAL A 90 7.41 12.38 17.91
CA VAL A 90 7.63 12.55 16.48
C VAL A 90 6.35 12.92 15.75
N PRO A 91 6.41 13.61 14.60
CA PRO A 91 5.22 13.89 13.82
C PRO A 91 4.48 12.61 13.43
N HIS A 92 3.15 12.64 13.52
CA HIS A 92 2.26 11.53 13.17
C HIS A 92 2.52 10.92 11.78
N SER A 93 2.92 11.76 10.81
CA SER A 93 3.29 11.31 9.46
C SER A 93 4.51 10.38 9.42
N ILE A 94 5.45 10.50 10.38
CA ILE A 94 6.63 9.63 10.50
C ILE A 94 6.20 8.24 10.96
N VAL A 95 5.34 8.17 11.98
CA VAL A 95 4.79 6.90 12.48
C VAL A 95 4.12 6.13 11.34
N TRP A 96 3.22 6.77 10.58
CA TRP A 96 2.58 6.12 9.42
C TRP A 96 3.55 5.63 8.35
N ARG A 97 4.63 6.38 8.10
CA ARG A 97 5.63 6.00 7.11
C ARG A 97 6.44 4.80 7.61
N VAL A 98 6.86 4.81 8.87
CA VAL A 98 7.56 3.69 9.50
C VAL A 98 6.72 2.43 9.44
N LEU A 99 5.47 2.48 9.93
CA LEU A 99 4.59 1.30 9.91
C LEU A 99 4.36 0.77 8.49
N ARG A 100 4.18 1.66 7.51
CA ARG A 100 4.02 1.26 6.10
C ARG A 100 5.26 0.59 5.54
N ASP A 101 6.44 1.15 5.81
CA ASP A 101 7.70 0.62 5.28
C ASP A 101 8.04 -0.75 5.89
N GLU A 102 7.59 -1.00 7.13
CA GLU A 102 7.68 -2.29 7.82
C GLU A 102 6.51 -3.24 7.52
N GLY A 103 5.58 -2.84 6.64
CA GLY A 103 4.45 -3.67 6.22
C GLY A 103 3.31 -3.80 7.24
N LEU A 104 3.32 -3.01 8.32
CA LEU A 104 2.29 -3.01 9.35
C LEU A 104 1.08 -2.19 8.92
N HIS A 105 -0.09 -2.82 8.89
CA HIS A 105 -1.33 -2.21 8.47
C HIS A 105 -2.41 -2.30 9.55
N PRO A 106 -3.23 -1.24 9.73
CA PRO A 106 -4.34 -1.27 10.67
C PRO A 106 -5.48 -2.14 10.09
N TYR A 107 -5.85 -3.18 10.81
CA TYR A 107 -7.03 -4.00 10.51
C TYR A 107 -8.15 -3.67 11.48
N HIS A 108 -9.35 -3.39 10.95
CA HIS A 108 -10.52 -3.18 11.80
C HIS A 108 -10.95 -4.47 12.47
N VAL A 109 -11.19 -4.40 13.78
CA VAL A 109 -11.66 -5.56 14.53
C VAL A 109 -13.13 -5.79 14.25
N GLN A 110 -13.43 -6.92 13.65
CA GLN A 110 -14.81 -7.38 13.45
C GLN A 110 -15.27 -8.14 14.68
N LYS A 111 -16.31 -7.63 15.35
CA LYS A 111 -16.98 -8.37 16.42
C LYS A 111 -17.81 -9.49 15.79
N VAL A 112 -17.38 -10.73 16.00
CA VAL A 112 -18.13 -11.94 15.62
C VAL A 112 -18.68 -12.62 16.87
N GLN A 113 -19.73 -13.42 16.71
CA GLN A 113 -20.24 -14.26 17.79
C GLN A 113 -19.13 -15.22 18.25
N ALA A 114 -18.82 -15.23 19.54
CA ALA A 114 -17.89 -16.18 20.11
C ALA A 114 -18.53 -17.58 20.10
N LEU A 115 -17.88 -18.53 19.43
CA LEU A 115 -18.30 -19.93 19.40
C LEU A 115 -17.71 -20.67 20.59
N ILE A 116 -18.54 -21.41 21.32
CA ILE A 116 -18.09 -22.31 22.37
C ILE A 116 -17.89 -23.73 21.81
N PRO A 117 -17.08 -24.59 22.46
CA PRO A 117 -16.83 -25.96 22.01
C PRO A 117 -18.09 -26.78 21.69
N ALA A 118 -19.19 -26.53 22.41
CA ALA A 118 -20.47 -27.19 22.19
C ALA A 118 -21.16 -26.79 20.87
N ASP A 119 -20.83 -25.63 20.29
CA ASP A 119 -21.49 -25.13 19.07
C ASP A 119 -20.96 -25.77 17.79
N TYR A 120 -19.70 -26.25 17.79
CA TYR A 120 -19.04 -26.66 16.55
C TYR A 120 -19.73 -27.87 15.89
N VAL A 121 -20.02 -28.92 16.67
CA VAL A 121 -20.61 -30.14 16.13
C VAL A 121 -22.03 -29.89 15.59
N PRO A 122 -22.97 -29.31 16.36
CA PRO A 122 -24.32 -29.05 15.86
C PRO A 122 -24.35 -28.15 14.62
N ARG A 123 -23.47 -27.15 14.53
CA ARG A 123 -23.40 -26.26 13.37
C ARG A 123 -22.95 -26.99 12.11
N VAL A 124 -21.96 -27.87 12.22
CA VAL A 124 -21.49 -28.69 11.09
C VAL A 124 -22.56 -29.69 10.66
N GLU A 125 -23.22 -30.34 11.63
CA GLU A 125 -24.31 -31.28 11.36
C GLU A 125 -25.47 -30.61 10.64
N PHE A 126 -25.90 -29.44 11.12
CA PHE A 126 -26.93 -28.63 10.46
C PHE A 126 -26.53 -28.26 9.03
N ALA A 127 -25.31 -27.76 8.83
CA ALA A 127 -24.84 -27.38 7.50
C ALA A 127 -24.82 -28.57 6.53
N ARG A 128 -24.37 -29.74 6.98
CA ARG A 128 -24.38 -30.97 6.18
C ARG A 128 -25.80 -31.42 5.85
N TRP A 129 -26.69 -31.41 6.85
CA TRP A 129 -28.09 -31.74 6.65
C TRP A 129 -28.75 -30.79 5.64
N PHE A 130 -28.53 -29.49 5.75
CA PHE A 130 -29.10 -28.49 4.84
C PHE A 130 -28.61 -28.69 3.40
N LEU A 131 -27.32 -29.01 3.21
CA LEU A 131 -26.77 -29.34 1.89
C LEU A 131 -27.39 -30.62 1.30
N GLN A 132 -27.68 -31.63 2.13
CA GLN A 132 -28.37 -32.84 1.67
C GLN A 132 -29.80 -32.54 1.21
N GLN A 133 -30.52 -31.66 1.91
CA GLN A 133 -31.85 -31.24 1.49
C GLN A 133 -31.81 -30.51 0.14
N LEU A 134 -30.85 -29.61 -0.05
CA LEU A 134 -30.65 -28.91 -1.33
C LEU A 134 -30.31 -29.87 -2.48
N ALA A 135 -29.54 -30.94 -2.20
CA ALA A 135 -29.21 -31.95 -3.21
C ALA A 135 -30.43 -32.81 -3.61
N ALA A 136 -31.31 -33.11 -2.65
CA ALA A 136 -32.53 -33.87 -2.90
C ALA A 136 -33.62 -33.02 -3.58
N GLN A 137 -33.72 -31.75 -3.20
CA GLN A 137 -34.69 -30.78 -3.71
C GLN A 137 -34.00 -29.42 -3.93
N PRO A 138 -33.65 -29.08 -5.19
CA PRO A 138 -32.94 -27.84 -5.49
C PRO A 138 -33.65 -26.56 -5.04
N ASP A 139 -34.98 -26.61 -4.92
CA ASP A 139 -35.86 -25.52 -4.47
C ASP A 139 -36.14 -25.55 -2.96
N PHE A 140 -35.50 -26.42 -2.18
CA PHE A 140 -35.73 -26.53 -0.73
C PHE A 140 -35.56 -25.18 -0.02
N SER A 141 -34.53 -24.40 -0.36
CA SER A 141 -34.26 -23.11 0.28
C SER A 141 -35.40 -22.09 0.14
N THR A 142 -36.19 -22.13 -0.94
CA THR A 142 -37.29 -21.17 -1.15
C THR A 142 -38.50 -21.47 -0.27
N HIS A 143 -38.54 -22.66 0.34
CA HIS A 143 -39.60 -23.09 1.24
C HIS A 143 -39.24 -22.90 2.72
N VAL A 144 -38.02 -22.43 3.03
CA VAL A 144 -37.56 -22.19 4.39
C VAL A 144 -37.75 -20.71 4.76
N LEU A 145 -38.49 -20.47 5.84
CA LEU A 145 -38.63 -19.15 6.43
C LEU A 145 -37.81 -19.09 7.73
N PHE A 146 -36.83 -18.19 7.78
CA PHE A 146 -36.10 -17.88 9.00
C PHE A 146 -36.72 -16.68 9.69
N THR A 147 -36.97 -16.81 10.99
CA THR A 147 -37.45 -15.72 11.85
C THR A 147 -36.42 -15.46 12.93
N ASP A 148 -36.23 -14.20 13.30
CA ASP A 148 -35.35 -13.77 14.38
C ASP A 148 -36.03 -12.67 15.20
N GLU A 149 -35.62 -12.53 16.45
CA GLU A 149 -36.09 -11.48 17.35
C GLU A 149 -34.95 -10.49 17.62
N SER A 150 -35.17 -9.22 17.27
CA SER A 150 -34.19 -8.16 17.52
C SER A 150 -34.58 -7.33 18.75
N THR A 151 -33.69 -7.25 19.74
CA THR A 151 -33.87 -6.37 20.90
C THR A 151 -33.25 -5.00 20.65
N PHE A 152 -34.05 -3.94 20.78
CA PHE A 152 -33.58 -2.55 20.73
C PHE A 152 -33.48 -1.98 22.14
N THR A 153 -32.27 -1.65 22.60
CA THR A 153 -32.06 -1.00 23.90
C THR A 153 -31.55 0.44 23.74
N ARG A 154 -31.68 1.25 24.79
CA ARG A 154 -31.23 2.66 24.80
C ARG A 154 -29.75 2.81 25.13
N GLU A 155 -29.09 1.75 25.62
CA GLU A 155 -27.66 1.74 25.84
C GLU A 155 -26.93 1.67 24.49
N GLY A 156 -26.16 2.71 24.18
CA GLY A 156 -25.65 2.99 22.84
C GLY A 156 -24.85 1.87 22.17
N ILE A 157 -24.84 1.92 20.84
CA ILE A 157 -24.03 1.06 19.98
C ILE A 157 -22.55 1.30 20.29
N SER A 158 -21.82 0.24 20.67
CA SER A 158 -20.36 0.29 20.80
C SER A 158 -19.74 0.67 19.46
N ASN A 159 -19.06 1.82 19.39
CA ASN A 159 -18.45 2.29 18.16
C ASN A 159 -17.14 1.53 17.88
N THR A 160 -17.23 0.46 17.09
CA THR A 160 -16.09 -0.38 16.69
C THR A 160 -15.27 0.22 15.55
N HIS A 161 -15.67 1.35 14.94
CA HIS A 161 -14.96 1.93 13.80
C HIS A 161 -13.54 2.39 14.13
N ASN A 162 -13.28 2.74 15.40
CA ASN A 162 -11.95 3.15 15.85
C ASN A 162 -11.11 1.98 16.40
N LEU A 163 -11.71 0.79 16.52
CA LEU A 163 -10.99 -0.41 16.95
C LEU A 163 -10.20 -0.96 15.77
N HIS A 164 -8.89 -0.93 15.87
CA HIS A 164 -7.99 -1.47 14.89
C HIS A 164 -6.84 -2.19 15.58
N VAL A 165 -6.18 -3.09 14.85
CA VAL A 165 -4.99 -3.80 15.29
C VAL A 165 -3.97 -3.77 14.16
N PHE A 166 -2.72 -3.42 14.45
CA PHE A 166 -1.62 -3.46 13.48
C PHE A 166 -1.07 -4.88 13.35
N PHE A 167 -1.03 -5.40 12.12
CA PHE A 167 -0.39 -6.65 11.73
C PHE A 167 0.30 -6.50 10.37
#